data_AF-A0A926LFC3-F1
#
_entry.id   AF-A0A926LFC3-F1
#
_cell.length_a   1.000
_cell.length_b   1.000
_cell.length_c   1.000
_cell.angle_alpha   90.00
_cell.angle_beta   90.00
_cell.angle_gamma   90.00
#
_symmetry.space_group_name_H-M   'P 1'
#
loop_
_entity.id
_entity.type
_entity.pdbx_description
1 polymer ?
#
loop_
_entity_poly.entity_id
_entity_poly.type
_entity_poly.pdbx_seq_one_letter_code
_entity_poly.pdbx_strand_id
1 'polypeptide(L)'
;MTVSNDEQDYGAWRAEQQHRAQAHAFAWAERASAEYGQAIRYEDRARARTDVGWQHDRATEERQLAQFHGVRSTEALKLAEMWARVAHALADADQPELAHAHPE
;
A
#
# COMPACT_ATOMS: atom_id res chain seq x y z
N MET A 1 27.37 26.86 -16.83
CA MET A 1 27.09 26.40 -15.46
C MET A 1 26.89 24.90 -15.55
N THR A 2 27.93 24.13 -15.30
CA THR A 2 27.92 22.67 -15.38
C THR A 2 27.48 22.13 -14.02
N VAL A 3 26.30 21.53 -13.97
CA VAL A 3 25.84 20.72 -12.83
C VAL A 3 26.96 19.71 -12.50
N SER A 4 27.37 19.63 -11.24
CA SER A 4 28.48 18.76 -10.84
C SER A 4 28.10 17.29 -11.06
N ASN A 5 29.06 16.43 -11.38
CA ASN A 5 28.83 14.99 -11.58
C ASN A 5 28.10 14.35 -10.37
N ASP A 6 28.41 14.83 -9.17
CA ASP A 6 27.78 14.37 -7.92
C ASP A 6 26.28 14.71 -7.82
N GLU A 7 25.85 15.84 -8.38
CA GLU A 7 24.44 16.25 -8.40
C GLU A 7 23.63 15.41 -9.39
N GLN A 8 24.26 15.00 -10.50
CA GLN A 8 23.66 14.07 -11.48
C GLN A 8 23.56 12.65 -10.90
N ASP A 9 24.60 12.17 -10.22
CA ASP A 9 24.60 10.87 -9.55
C ASP A 9 23.57 10.81 -8.41
N TYR A 10 23.39 11.90 -7.67
CA TYR A 10 22.36 12.00 -6.64
C TYR A 10 20.95 12.01 -7.21
N GLY A 11 20.71 12.75 -8.31
CA GLY A 11 19.43 12.77 -9.02
C GLY A 11 19.06 11.39 -9.56
N ALA A 12 20.00 10.70 -10.20
CA ALA A 12 19.79 9.35 -10.72
C ALA A 12 19.49 8.34 -9.59
N TRP A 13 20.23 8.42 -8.48
CA TRP A 13 19.96 7.60 -7.30
C TRP A 13 18.56 7.85 -6.73
N ARG A 14 18.12 9.11 -6.62
CA ARG A 14 16.78 9.45 -6.12
C ARG A 14 15.67 8.91 -7.02
N ALA A 15 15.79 9.07 -8.34
CA ALA A 15 14.82 8.55 -9.30
C ALA A 15 14.67 7.03 -9.17
N GLU A 16 15.79 6.32 -9.02
CA GLU A 16 15.78 4.87 -8.77
C GLU A 16 15.09 4.52 -7.43
N GLN A 17 15.37 5.26 -6.35
CA GLN A 17 14.68 5.03 -5.07
C GLN A 17 13.18 5.33 -5.15
N GLN A 18 12.78 6.38 -5.88
CA GLN A 18 11.38 6.72 -6.09
C GLN A 18 10.66 5.58 -6.81
N HIS A 19 11.24 5.04 -7.88
CA HIS A 19 10.67 3.91 -8.62
C HIS A 19 10.55 2.65 -7.75
N ARG A 20 11.56 2.35 -6.92
CA ARG A 20 11.48 1.23 -5.97
C ARG A 20 10.38 1.44 -4.94
N ALA A 21 10.25 2.64 -4.40
CA ALA A 21 9.19 2.96 -3.44
C ALA A 21 7.80 2.82 -4.08
N GLN A 22 7.61 3.29 -5.32
CA GLN A 22 6.37 3.07 -6.08
C GLN A 22 6.08 1.58 -6.27
N ALA A 23 7.07 0.80 -6.69
CA ALA A 23 6.91 -0.64 -6.89
C ALA A 23 6.49 -1.36 -5.59
N HIS A 24 7.09 -0.98 -4.45
CA HIS A 24 6.68 -1.51 -3.15
C HIS A 24 5.26 -1.09 -2.77
N ALA A 25 4.87 0.17 -3.02
CA ALA A 25 3.51 0.64 -2.76
C ALA A 25 2.49 -0.19 -3.55
N PHE A 26 2.73 -0.41 -4.84
CA PHE A 26 1.86 -1.23 -5.68
C PHE A 26 1.79 -2.68 -5.21
N ALA A 27 2.93 -3.32 -4.93
CA ALA A 27 2.97 -4.71 -4.48
C ALA A 27 2.17 -4.92 -3.17
N TRP A 28 2.28 -3.98 -2.22
CA TRP A 28 1.48 -4.04 -0.99
C TRP A 28 0.00 -3.74 -1.21
N ALA A 29 -0.35 -2.86 -2.15
CA ALA A 29 -1.75 -2.60 -2.50
C ALA A 29 -2.42 -3.82 -3.17
N GLU A 30 -1.70 -4.53 -4.04
CA GLU A 30 -2.15 -5.79 -4.63
C GLU A 30 -2.35 -6.85 -3.54
N ARG A 31 -1.39 -6.97 -2.61
CA ARG A 31 -1.50 -7.86 -1.47
C ARG A 31 -2.72 -7.53 -0.61
N ALA A 32 -2.97 -6.26 -0.32
CA ALA A 32 -4.14 -5.81 0.42
C ALA A 32 -5.43 -6.24 -0.27
N SER A 33 -5.52 -6.01 -1.58
CA SER A 33 -6.68 -6.39 -2.40
C SER A 33 -6.93 -7.90 -2.40
N ALA A 34 -5.87 -8.70 -2.51
CA ALA A 34 -5.96 -10.15 -2.49
C ALA A 34 -6.45 -10.68 -1.13
N GLU A 35 -5.91 -10.15 -0.02
CA GLU A 35 -6.32 -10.50 1.34
C GLU A 35 -7.76 -10.06 1.64
N TYR A 36 -8.15 -8.85 1.22
CA TYR A 36 -9.53 -8.39 1.33
C TYR A 36 -10.49 -9.30 0.57
N GLY A 37 -10.11 -9.71 -0.64
CA GLY A 37 -10.89 -10.67 -1.44
C GLY A 37 -11.05 -12.02 -0.74
N GLN A 38 -10.04 -12.50 0.00
CA GLN A 38 -10.19 -13.70 0.84
C GLN A 38 -11.15 -13.44 2.00
N ALA A 39 -11.01 -12.30 2.69
CA ALA A 39 -11.88 -11.94 3.82
C ALA A 39 -13.37 -11.97 3.42
N ILE A 40 -13.71 -11.37 2.28
CA ILE A 40 -15.08 -11.39 1.74
C ILE A 40 -15.54 -12.83 1.48
N ARG A 41 -14.72 -13.65 0.79
CA ARG A 41 -15.09 -15.04 0.48
C ARG A 41 -15.37 -15.87 1.73
N TYR A 42 -14.57 -15.69 2.78
CA TYR A 42 -14.77 -16.39 4.05
C TYR A 42 -16.02 -15.91 4.79
N GLU A 43 -16.29 -14.60 4.78
CA GLU A 43 -17.51 -14.02 5.35
C GLU A 43 -18.77 -14.50 4.61
N ASP A 44 -18.74 -14.56 3.28
CA ASP A 44 -19.86 -15.07 2.48
C ASP A 44 -20.13 -16.57 2.76
N ARG A 45 -19.07 -17.37 2.90
CA ARG A 45 -19.18 -18.78 3.32
C ARG A 45 -19.78 -18.90 4.72
N ALA A 46 -19.34 -18.07 5.67
CA ALA A 46 -19.89 -18.08 7.02
C ALA A 46 -21.39 -17.75 7.03
N ARG A 47 -21.82 -16.76 6.24
CA ARG A 47 -23.23 -16.39 6.09
C ARG A 47 -24.06 -17.55 5.53
N ALA A 48 -23.62 -18.14 4.42
CA ALA A 48 -24.32 -19.27 3.80
C ALA A 48 -24.48 -20.48 4.73
N ARG A 49 -23.58 -20.65 5.70
CA ARG A 49 -23.62 -21.76 6.68
C ARG A 49 -24.39 -21.44 7.95
N THR A 50 -24.58 -20.16 8.28
CA THR A 50 -25.35 -19.74 9.47
C THR A 50 -26.83 -20.12 9.32
N ASP A 51 -27.33 -20.21 8.08
CA ASP A 51 -28.69 -20.65 7.77
C ASP A 51 -28.94 -22.14 8.05
N VAL A 52 -27.88 -22.91 8.35
CA VAL A 52 -27.92 -24.36 8.61
C VAL A 52 -27.44 -24.62 10.04
N GLY A 53 -28.39 -24.75 10.99
CA GLY A 53 -28.10 -24.71 12.44
C GLY A 53 -27.05 -25.69 12.99
N TRP A 54 -26.75 -26.81 12.33
CA TRP A 54 -25.67 -27.72 12.76
C TRP A 54 -24.27 -27.29 12.30
N GLN A 55 -24.17 -26.31 11.40
CA GLN A 55 -22.91 -25.79 10.88
C GLN A 55 -22.42 -24.56 11.65
N HIS A 56 -22.96 -24.30 12.83
CA HIS A 56 -22.62 -23.10 13.61
C HIS A 56 -21.12 -22.98 13.92
N ASP A 57 -20.48 -24.08 14.31
CA ASP A 57 -19.04 -24.12 14.59
C ASP A 57 -18.22 -23.80 13.32
N ARG A 58 -18.63 -24.38 12.18
CA ARG A 58 -18.01 -24.10 10.88
C ARG A 58 -18.21 -22.66 10.43
N ALA A 59 -19.37 -22.05 10.70
CA ALA A 59 -19.61 -20.64 10.42
C ALA A 59 -18.70 -19.74 11.28
N THR A 60 -18.44 -20.15 12.53
CA THR A 60 -17.53 -19.44 13.43
C THR A 60 -16.08 -19.52 12.95
N GLU A 61 -15.62 -20.70 12.53
CA GLU A 61 -14.27 -20.87 11.94
C GLU A 61 -14.08 -20.00 10.69
N GLU A 62 -15.07 -19.97 9.78
CA GLU A 62 -15.01 -19.16 8.56
C GLU A 62 -15.00 -17.65 8.90
N ARG A 63 -15.72 -17.21 9.94
CA ARG A 63 -15.62 -15.81 10.43
C ARG A 63 -14.24 -15.47 10.99
N GLN A 64 -13.60 -16.39 11.69
CA GLN A 64 -12.24 -16.17 12.20
C GLN A 64 -11.24 -16.03 11.03
N LEU A 65 -11.39 -16.83 9.98
CA LEU A 65 -10.60 -16.69 8.76
C LEU A 65 -10.86 -15.37 8.04
N ALA A 66 -12.13 -14.95 7.95
CA ALA A 66 -12.49 -13.65 7.38
C ALA A 66 -11.82 -12.50 8.13
N GLN A 67 -11.86 -12.53 9.47
CA GLN A 67 -11.18 -11.54 10.33
C GLN A 67 -9.67 -11.56 10.13
N PHE A 68 -9.04 -12.74 10.13
CA PHE A 68 -7.61 -12.88 9.91
C PHE A 68 -7.16 -12.23 8.59
N HIS A 69 -7.86 -12.54 7.49
CA HIS A 69 -7.58 -11.95 6.19
C HIS A 69 -7.89 -10.45 6.13
N GLY A 70 -8.92 -9.99 6.84
CA GLY A 70 -9.23 -8.56 6.97
C GLY A 70 -8.14 -7.76 7.68
N VAL A 71 -7.56 -8.32 8.75
CA VAL A 71 -6.39 -7.74 9.45
C VAL A 71 -5.20 -7.68 8.50
N ARG A 72 -4.90 -8.76 7.78
CA ARG A 72 -3.80 -8.80 6.80
C ARG A 72 -3.96 -7.79 5.68
N SER A 73 -5.18 -7.62 5.17
CA SER A 73 -5.49 -6.57 4.20
C SER A 73 -5.17 -5.18 4.75
N THR A 74 -5.56 -4.92 6.00
CA THR A 74 -5.36 -3.61 6.64
C THR A 74 -3.87 -3.33 6.88
N GLU A 75 -3.11 -4.33 7.31
CA GLU A 75 -1.65 -4.24 7.46
C GLU A 75 -0.97 -3.93 6.12
N ALA A 76 -1.34 -4.65 5.06
CA ALA A 76 -0.81 -4.44 3.72
C ALA A 76 -1.15 -3.03 3.19
N LEU A 77 -2.36 -2.53 3.44
CA LEU A 77 -2.74 -1.18 3.02
C LEU A 77 -1.89 -0.11 3.71
N LYS A 78 -1.62 -0.24 5.01
CA LYS A 78 -0.73 0.68 5.74
C LYS A 78 0.69 0.69 5.16
N LEU A 79 1.20 -0.48 4.79
CA LEU A 79 2.52 -0.58 4.15
C LEU A 79 2.52 0.04 2.75
N ALA A 80 1.45 -0.15 1.98
CA ALA A 80 1.29 0.51 0.68
C ALA A 80 1.28 2.04 0.82
N GLU A 81 0.51 2.58 1.76
CA GLU A 81 0.45 4.02 2.05
C GLU A 81 1.80 4.59 2.50
N MET A 82 2.52 3.87 3.37
CA MET A 82 3.85 4.27 3.81
C MET A 82 4.81 4.40 2.62
N TRP A 83 4.87 3.39 1.75
CA TRP A 83 5.73 3.43 0.57
C TRP A 83 5.29 4.49 -0.44
N ALA A 84 3.99 4.73 -0.60
CA ALA A 84 3.49 5.83 -1.43
C ALA A 84 3.95 7.20 -0.90
N ARG A 85 3.94 7.41 0.43
CA ARG A 85 4.47 8.63 1.04
C ARG A 85 5.97 8.79 0.81
N VAL A 86 6.75 7.71 0.89
CA VAL A 86 8.18 7.73 0.57
C VAL A 86 8.40 8.10 -0.89
N ALA A 87 7.65 7.50 -1.82
CA ALA A 87 7.73 7.83 -3.24
C ALA A 87 7.38 9.31 -3.50
N HIS A 88 6.34 9.84 -2.85
CA HIS A 88 5.99 11.26 -2.94
C HIS A 88 7.09 12.17 -2.40
N ALA A 89 7.64 11.88 -1.21
CA ALA A 89 8.72 12.68 -0.64
C ALA A 89 9.97 12.71 -1.52
N LEU A 90 10.29 11.59 -2.19
CA LEU A 90 11.41 11.51 -3.14
C LEU A 90 11.16 12.30 -4.43
N ALA A 91 9.88 12.40 -4.85
CA ALA A 91 9.46 13.18 -6.01
C ALA A 91 9.41 14.69 -5.73
N ASP A 92 8.89 15.09 -4.55
CA ASP A 92 8.74 16.51 -4.17
C ASP A 92 10.10 17.19 -3.93
N ALA A 93 11.15 16.41 -3.63
CA ALA A 93 12.52 16.90 -3.55
C ALA A 93 13.08 17.43 -4.89
N ASP A 94 12.38 17.26 -6.02
CA ASP A 94 12.70 17.87 -7.32
C ASP A 94 12.16 19.29 -7.50
N GLN A 95 11.50 19.88 -6.50
CA GLN A 95 11.11 21.30 -6.50
C GLN A 95 11.98 22.15 -5.57
N PRO A 96 13.24 22.46 -5.94
CA PRO A 96 13.93 23.61 -5.37
C PRO A 96 13.41 24.90 -6.05
N GLU A 97 12.93 25.86 -5.25
CA GLU A 97 12.86 27.29 -5.59
C GLU A 97 11.94 27.79 -6.74
N LEU A 98 10.64 27.48 -6.75
CA LEU A 98 9.66 28.37 -7.42
C LEU A 98 8.83 29.24 -6.44
N ALA A 99 9.15 29.19 -5.15
CA ALA A 99 8.41 29.91 -4.10
C ALA A 99 9.08 31.22 -3.62
N HIS A 100 10.18 31.67 -4.24
CA HIS A 100 10.86 32.94 -3.86
C HIS A 100 10.86 34.02 -4.96
N ALA A 101 10.07 33.85 -6.03
CA ALA A 101 9.75 34.96 -6.92
C ALA A 101 8.70 35.87 -6.25
N HIS A 102 9.16 36.73 -5.35
CA HIS A 102 8.46 37.95 -4.95
C HIS A 102 8.40 38.87 -6.19
N PRO A 103 7.22 39.23 -6.73
CA PRO A 103 7.10 40.47 -7.49
C PRO A 103 6.96 41.63 -6.49
N GLU A 104 7.62 42.74 -6.84
CA GLU A 104 7.66 44.02 -6.13
C GLU A 104 6.29 44.67 -5.91
#